data_AF-A0A5K1IKN4-F1
#
_entry.id   AF-A0A5K1IKN4-F1
#
_cell.length_a   1.000
_cell.length_b   1.000
_cell.length_c   1.000
_cell.angle_alpha   90.00
_cell.angle_beta   90.00
_cell.angle_gamma   90.00
#
_symmetry.space_group_name_H-M   'P 1'
#
loop_
_entity.id
_entity.type
_entity.pdbx_description
1 polymer ?
#
loop_
_entity_poly.entity_id
_entity_poly.type
_entity_poly.pdbx_seq_one_letter_code
_entity_poly.pdbx_strand_id
1 'polypeptide(L)'
;MRDCMRDADALAYIDSPLTHWKHLRTNNVQERTNREIERRSRVVQVFPSTGSLVRLAGAVMCEHDEIWQESRYFSEARMNELYDEGRTCGADGPVDWARLEAEARKMLESGLGLADRVETA
;
A
#
# COMPACT_ATOMS: atom_id res chain seq x y z
N MET A 1 20.15 5.98 -2.60
CA MET A 1 18.88 6.03 -1.83
C MET A 1 18.46 7.45 -1.44
N ARG A 2 19.38 8.42 -1.26
CA ARG A 2 19.06 9.81 -0.90
C ARG A 2 18.60 10.69 -2.09
N ASP A 3 18.89 10.28 -3.33
CA ASP A 3 18.46 11.00 -4.55
C ASP A 3 17.06 10.64 -5.06
N CYS A 4 16.57 9.41 -4.85
CA CYS A 4 15.21 9.02 -5.29
C CYS A 4 14.09 9.82 -4.62
N MET A 5 14.34 10.47 -3.49
CA MET A 5 13.34 11.31 -2.82
C MET A 5 13.05 12.63 -3.54
N ARG A 6 13.82 12.97 -4.59
CA ARG A 6 13.70 14.23 -5.32
C ARG A 6 13.14 14.05 -6.74
N ASP A 7 12.91 12.80 -7.17
CA ASP A 7 12.26 12.50 -8.44
C ASP A 7 10.75 12.72 -8.32
N ALA A 8 10.19 13.54 -9.20
CA ALA A 8 8.75 13.84 -9.22
C ALA A 8 7.91 12.55 -9.33
N ASP A 9 8.36 11.59 -10.14
CA ASP A 9 7.68 10.29 -10.31
C ASP A 9 7.67 9.46 -9.02
N ALA A 10 8.72 9.55 -8.19
CA ALA A 10 8.79 8.85 -6.92
C ALA A 10 7.88 9.49 -5.85
N LEU A 11 7.44 10.72 -6.06
CA LEU A 11 6.58 11.49 -5.16
C LEU A 11 5.12 11.57 -5.62
N ALA A 12 4.77 11.00 -6.77
CA ALA A 12 3.40 11.03 -7.32
C ALA A 12 2.32 10.51 -6.35
N TYR A 13 2.68 9.66 -5.39
CA TYR A 13 1.74 9.18 -4.37
C TYR A 13 1.27 10.25 -3.37
N ILE A 14 1.98 11.39 -3.28
CA ILE A 14 1.64 12.49 -2.37
C ILE A 14 0.33 13.17 -2.79
N ASP A 15 -0.02 13.11 -4.08
CA ASP A 15 -1.25 13.66 -4.62
C ASP A 15 -2.48 12.78 -4.29
N SER A 16 -2.26 11.56 -3.80
CA SER A 16 -3.31 10.68 -3.30
C SER A 16 -3.72 11.02 -1.87
N PRO A 17 -4.93 10.66 -1.41
CA PRO A 17 -5.32 10.86 -0.02
C PRO A 17 -4.35 10.22 0.98
N LEU A 18 -4.18 10.86 2.14
CA LEU A 18 -3.27 10.39 3.21
C LEU A 18 -3.55 8.93 3.65
N THR A 19 -4.79 8.47 3.53
CA THR A 19 -5.21 7.09 3.80
C THR A 19 -4.53 6.06 2.89
N HIS A 20 -4.06 6.45 1.71
CA HIS A 20 -3.43 5.57 0.72
C HIS A 20 -1.90 5.56 0.80
N TRP A 21 -1.29 6.60 1.37
CA TRP A 21 0.17 6.79 1.39
C TRP A 21 0.94 5.60 1.97
N LYS A 22 0.46 5.01 3.07
CA LYS A 22 1.12 3.88 3.73
C LYS A 22 1.36 2.71 2.78
N HIS A 23 0.45 2.49 1.83
CA HIS A 23 0.52 1.39 0.87
C HIS A 23 1.27 1.81 -0.38
N LEU A 24 0.93 2.97 -0.96
CA LEU A 24 1.57 3.48 -2.18
C LEU A 24 3.07 3.73 -2.03
N ARG A 25 3.54 4.13 -0.84
CA ARG A 25 4.97 4.35 -0.59
C ARG A 25 5.80 3.05 -0.51
N THR A 26 5.17 1.88 -0.51
CA THR A 26 5.84 0.59 -0.33
C THR A 26 5.53 -0.36 -1.48
N ASN A 27 6.48 -1.23 -1.82
CA ASN A 27 6.25 -2.23 -2.87
C ASN A 27 5.74 -3.59 -2.35
N ASN A 28 5.25 -3.65 -1.10
CA ASN A 28 5.05 -4.92 -0.39
C ASN A 28 4.11 -5.90 -1.09
N VAL A 29 3.06 -5.40 -1.74
CA VAL A 29 2.07 -6.23 -2.46
C VAL A 29 2.72 -6.84 -3.71
N GLN A 30 3.42 -6.04 -4.50
CA GLN A 30 4.13 -6.50 -5.69
C GLN A 30 5.24 -7.49 -5.31
N GLU A 31 6.05 -7.17 -4.30
CA GLU A 31 7.14 -8.05 -3.83
C GLU A 31 6.61 -9.41 -3.34
N ARG A 32 5.44 -9.42 -2.70
CA ARG A 32 4.79 -10.66 -2.26
C ARG A 32 4.35 -11.50 -3.46
N THR A 33 3.71 -10.89 -4.45
CA THR A 33 3.28 -11.57 -5.68
C THR A 33 4.46 -12.07 -6.50
N ASN A 34 5.50 -11.24 -6.68
CA ASN A 34 6.72 -11.61 -7.40
C ASN A 34 7.39 -12.82 -6.74
N ARG A 35 7.50 -12.83 -5.41
CA ARG A 35 8.04 -13.96 -4.66
C ARG A 35 7.23 -15.25 -4.87
N GLU A 36 5.91 -15.14 -4.99
CA GLU A 36 5.06 -16.31 -5.25
C GLU A 36 5.22 -16.83 -6.68
N ILE A 37 5.31 -15.93 -7.68
CA ILE A 37 5.61 -16.30 -9.06
C ILE A 37 6.98 -16.99 -9.15
N GLU A 38 8.01 -16.43 -8.51
CA GLU A 38 9.35 -17.04 -8.42
C GLU A 38 9.32 -18.40 -7.73
N ARG A 39 8.57 -18.55 -6.64
CA ARG A 39 8.46 -19.82 -5.92
C ARG A 39 7.83 -20.90 -6.80
N ARG A 40 6.76 -20.59 -7.52
CA ARG A 40 6.07 -21.55 -8.40
C ARG A 40 6.85 -21.85 -9.68
N SER A 41 7.54 -20.85 -10.24
CA SER A 41 8.37 -21.04 -11.43
C SER A 41 9.58 -21.95 -11.16
N ARG A 42 10.14 -21.94 -9.93
CA ARG A 42 11.24 -22.83 -9.52
C ARG A 42 10.92 -24.32 -9.68
N VAL A 43 9.67 -24.74 -9.54
CA VAL A 43 9.25 -26.14 -9.70
C VAL A 43 9.27 -26.58 -11.18
N VAL A 44 9.00 -25.64 -12.09
CA VAL A 44 8.92 -25.94 -13.53
C VAL A 44 10.30 -26.11 -14.16
N GLN A 45 11.36 -25.55 -13.55
CA GLN A 45 12.77 -25.53 -14.00
C GLN A 45 13.00 -24.90 -15.39
N VAL A 46 12.39 -25.43 -16.45
CA VAL A 46 12.44 -24.93 -17.84
C VAL A 46 11.04 -24.89 -18.43
N PHE A 47 10.63 -23.73 -18.92
CA PHE A 47 9.32 -23.58 -19.57
C PHE A 47 9.38 -23.97 -21.06
N PRO A 48 8.36 -24.68 -21.58
CA PRO A 48 8.32 -25.08 -22.99
C PRO A 48 7.99 -23.92 -23.95
N SER A 49 7.51 -22.78 -23.42
CA SER A 49 7.27 -21.55 -24.18
C SER A 49 7.08 -20.35 -23.24
N THR A 50 7.22 -19.14 -23.76
CA THR A 50 6.85 -17.90 -23.03
C THR A 50 5.39 -17.90 -22.63
N GLY A 51 4.50 -18.42 -23.47
CA GLY A 51 3.06 -18.53 -23.16
C GLY A 51 2.77 -19.39 -21.94
N SER A 52 3.57 -20.44 -21.71
CA SER A 52 3.44 -21.28 -20.50
C SER A 52 3.83 -20.52 -19.23
N LEU A 53 4.85 -19.67 -19.28
CA LEU A 53 5.22 -18.80 -18.16
C LEU A 53 4.13 -17.76 -17.89
N VAL A 54 3.61 -17.12 -18.94
CA VAL A 54 2.52 -16.13 -18.83
C VAL A 54 1.28 -16.75 -18.18
N ARG A 55 0.92 -17.99 -18.52
CA ARG A 55 -0.21 -18.69 -17.88
C ARG A 55 0.02 -18.95 -16.40
N LEU A 56 1.25 -19.30 -15.98
CA LEU A 56 1.57 -19.48 -14.56
C LEU A 56 1.48 -18.17 -13.79
N ALA A 57 2.08 -17.10 -14.32
CA ALA A 57 1.97 -15.78 -13.71
C ALA A 57 0.51 -15.30 -13.66
N GLY A 58 -0.24 -15.50 -14.75
CA GLY A 58 -1.66 -15.18 -14.82
C GLY A 58 -2.50 -15.94 -13.80
N ALA A 59 -2.24 -17.24 -13.59
CA ALA A 59 -2.93 -18.01 -12.55
C ALA A 59 -2.67 -17.45 -11.13
N VAL A 60 -1.41 -17.09 -10.83
CA VAL A 60 -1.07 -16.44 -9.55
C VAL A 60 -1.77 -15.08 -9.41
N MET A 61 -1.89 -14.31 -10.50
CA MET A 61 -2.62 -13.04 -10.48
C MET A 61 -4.11 -13.24 -10.24
N CYS A 62 -4.75 -14.24 -10.85
CA CYS A 62 -6.16 -14.54 -10.59
C CYS A 62 -6.41 -14.92 -9.13
N GLU A 63 -5.53 -15.73 -8.53
CA GLU A 63 -5.64 -16.08 -7.11
C GLU A 63 -5.48 -14.86 -6.19
N HIS A 64 -4.63 -13.91 -6.57
CA HIS A 64 -4.45 -12.67 -5.82
C HIS A 64 -5.54 -11.63 -6.06
N ASP A 65 -6.16 -11.62 -7.23
CA ASP A 65 -7.25 -10.69 -7.56
C ASP A 65 -8.40 -10.84 -6.56
N GLU A 66 -8.87 -12.07 -6.31
CA GLU A 66 -9.90 -12.34 -5.31
C GLU A 66 -9.52 -11.79 -3.92
N ILE A 67 -8.28 -12.03 -3.48
CA ILE A 67 -7.76 -11.57 -2.18
C ILE A 67 -7.67 -10.04 -2.13
N TRP A 68 -7.30 -9.39 -3.23
CA TRP A 68 -7.16 -7.94 -3.31
C TRP A 68 -8.52 -7.25 -3.36
N GLN A 69 -9.48 -7.79 -4.10
CA GLN A 69 -10.86 -7.32 -4.16
C GLN A 69 -11.54 -7.37 -2.79
N GLU A 70 -11.28 -8.43 -2.01
CA GLU A 70 -11.79 -8.57 -0.64
C GLU A 70 -11.02 -7.72 0.39
N SER A 71 -9.87 -7.17 0.01
CA SER A 71 -9.03 -6.39 0.91
C SER A 71 -9.62 -5.00 1.18
N ARG A 72 -9.47 -4.53 2.42
CA ARG A 72 -9.86 -3.17 2.88
C ARG A 72 -9.19 -2.00 2.14
N TYR A 73 -8.29 -2.27 1.20
CA TYR A 73 -7.44 -1.26 0.56
C TYR A 73 -7.73 -1.06 -0.93
N PHE A 74 -8.05 -2.14 -1.65
CA PHE A 74 -8.40 -2.08 -3.07
C PHE A 74 -9.91 -2.23 -3.33
N SER A 75 -10.72 -2.26 -2.27
CA SER A 75 -12.17 -2.26 -2.44
C SER A 75 -12.63 -1.04 -3.24
N GLU A 76 -13.69 -1.22 -4.02
CA GLU A 76 -14.26 -0.18 -4.87
C GLU A 76 -14.51 1.13 -4.10
N ALA A 77 -15.07 1.03 -2.89
CA ALA A 77 -15.32 2.18 -2.02
C ALA A 77 -14.05 2.98 -1.67
N ARG A 78 -12.91 2.30 -1.52
CA ARG A 78 -11.61 2.90 -1.16
C ARG A 78 -10.88 3.44 -2.37
N MET A 79 -11.02 2.78 -3.51
CA MET A 79 -10.53 3.26 -4.80
C MET A 79 -11.28 4.51 -5.26
N ASN A 80 -12.58 4.59 -5.00
CA ASN A 80 -13.40 5.78 -5.30
C ASN A 80 -12.96 7.02 -4.51
N GLU A 81 -12.24 6.88 -3.39
CA GLU A 81 -11.64 8.02 -2.67
C GLU A 81 -10.61 8.78 -3.53
N LEU A 82 -9.96 8.14 -4.51
CA LEU A 82 -8.98 8.78 -5.41
C LEU A 82 -9.63 9.66 -6.48
N TYR A 83 -10.87 9.34 -6.87
CA TYR A 83 -11.62 10.05 -7.92
C TYR A 83 -12.62 11.05 -7.34
N ASP A 84 -12.77 11.09 -6.02
CA ASP A 84 -13.63 12.05 -5.32
C ASP A 84 -12.92 13.41 -5.28
N GLU A 85 -13.18 14.25 -6.29
CA GLU A 85 -12.58 15.59 -6.47
C GLU A 85 -12.74 16.49 -5.24
N GLY A 86 -13.78 16.28 -4.43
CA GLY A 86 -14.02 17.01 -3.18
C GLY A 86 -13.12 16.59 -2.01
N ARG A 87 -12.31 15.53 -2.19
CA ARG A 87 -11.45 14.92 -1.17
C ARG A 87 -9.97 14.97 -1.50
N THR A 88 -9.55 15.78 -2.48
CA THR A 88 -8.12 16.05 -2.72
C THR A 88 -7.49 16.51 -1.41
N CYS A 89 -6.71 15.64 -0.78
CA CYS A 89 -5.86 15.95 0.36
C CYS A 89 -4.43 15.55 -0.02
N GLY A 90 -3.87 16.42 -0.84
CA GLY A 90 -2.46 16.59 -1.20
C GLY A 90 -2.17 18.11 -1.18
N ALA A 91 -0.99 18.57 -1.62
CA ALA A 91 -0.48 19.93 -1.39
C ALA A 91 -1.43 21.13 -1.73
N ASP A 92 -2.48 20.90 -2.52
CA ASP A 92 -3.46 21.92 -2.95
C ASP A 92 -4.87 21.76 -2.34
N GLY A 93 -5.09 20.80 -1.43
CA GLY A 93 -6.38 20.62 -0.72
C GLY A 93 -6.47 21.37 0.62
N PRO A 94 -7.66 21.70 1.14
CA PRO A 94 -7.80 22.29 2.47
C PRO A 94 -7.50 21.23 3.54
N VAL A 95 -6.24 21.12 3.94
CA VAL A 95 -5.79 20.26 5.03
C VAL A 95 -6.10 20.95 6.36
N ASP A 96 -6.97 20.34 7.16
CA ASP A 96 -7.19 20.73 8.56
C ASP A 96 -6.06 20.17 9.44
N TRP A 97 -4.97 20.93 9.49
CA TRP A 97 -3.79 20.62 10.29
C TRP A 97 -4.10 20.47 11.78
N ALA A 98 -5.06 21.23 12.30
CA ALA A 98 -5.41 21.20 13.72
C ALA A 98 -6.04 19.85 14.12
N ARG A 99 -6.90 19.30 13.26
CA ARG A 99 -7.49 17.97 13.47
C ARG A 99 -6.45 16.86 13.41
N LEU A 100 -5.56 16.90 12.43
CA LEU A 100 -4.51 15.89 12.26
C LEU A 100 -3.52 15.90 13.43
N GLU A 101 -3.13 17.08 13.91
CA GLU A 101 -2.27 17.21 15.09
C GLU A 101 -2.91 16.67 16.36
N ALA A 102 -4.22 16.89 16.56
CA ALA A 102 -4.94 16.35 17.71
C ALA A 102 -5.04 14.83 17.67
N GLU A 103 -5.23 14.25 16.49
CA GLU A 103 -5.31 12.80 16.29
C GLU A 103 -3.94 12.12 16.48
N ALA A 104 -2.88 12.70 15.90
CA ALA A 104 -1.51 12.24 16.12
C ALA A 104 -1.11 12.30 17.59
N ARG A 105 -1.49 13.37 18.30
CA ARG A 105 -1.25 13.52 19.74
C ARG A 105 -1.96 12.45 20.56
N LYS A 106 -3.23 12.17 20.28
CA LYS A 106 -3.98 11.07 20.92
C LYS A 106 -3.31 9.70 20.69
N MET A 107 -2.81 9.45 19.48
CA MET A 107 -2.11 8.20 19.19
C MET A 107 -0.80 8.07 19.99
N LEU A 108 -0.04 9.17 20.13
CA LEU A 108 1.19 9.21 20.92
C LEU A 108 0.91 9.05 22.42
N GLU A 109 -0.07 9.78 22.96
CA GLU A 109 -0.50 9.69 24.36
C GLU A 109 -1.04 8.29 24.69
N SER A 110 -1.83 7.69 23.80
CA SER A 110 -2.30 6.31 23.95
C SER A 110 -1.14 5.31 23.90
N GLY A 111 -0.11 5.56 23.09
CA GLY A 111 1.08 4.72 23.01
C GLY A 111 1.92 4.80 24.28
N LEU A 112 2.12 6.02 24.81
CA LEU A 112 2.82 6.28 26.07
C LEU A 112 2.08 5.64 27.27
N GLY A 113 0.75 5.80 27.34
CA GLY A 113 -0.05 5.16 28.38
C GLY A 113 -0.16 3.63 28.27
N LEU A 114 0.25 3.04 27.14
CA LEU A 114 0.39 1.59 26.98
C LEU A 114 1.77 1.11 27.44
N ALA A 115 2.82 1.92 27.22
CA ALA A 115 4.15 1.67 27.73
C ALA A 115 4.20 1.76 29.27
N ASP A 116 3.60 2.79 29.88
CA ASP A 116 3.53 2.93 31.34
C ASP A 116 2.84 1.73 32.01
N ARG A 117 1.77 1.20 31.41
CA ARG A 117 1.06 0.03 31.94
C ARG A 117 1.88 -1.27 31.88
N VAL A 118 2.79 -1.39 30.91
CA VAL A 118 3.69 -2.54 30.78
C VAL A 118 4.88 -2.43 31.74
N GLU A 119 5.32 -1.22 32.08
CA GLU A 119 6.43 -0.99 33.01
C GLU A 119 6.02 -1.13 34.49
N THR A 120 4.73 -0.99 34.81
CA THR A 120 4.16 -1.18 36.16
C THR A 120 3.66 -2.60 36.47
N ALA A 121 3.80 -3.56 35.54
CA ALA A 121 3.36 -4.96 35.67
C ALA A 121 4.55 -5.91 35.86
#